data_AF-A0A0D0AX21-F1
#
_entry.id   AF-A0A0D0AX21-F1
#
_cell.length_a   1.000
_cell.length_b   1.000
_cell.length_c   1.000
_cell.angle_alpha   90.00
_cell.angle_beta   90.00
_cell.angle_gamma   90.00
#
_symmetry.space_group_name_H-M   'P 1'
#
loop_
_entity.id
_entity.type
_entity.pdbx_description
1 polymer ?
#
loop_
_entity_poly.entity_id
_entity_poly.type
_entity_poly.pdbx_seq_one_letter_code
_entity_poly.pdbx_strand_id
1 'polypeptide(L)'
;MSELPPPYTPTSAPPIWEPHFIDLSQYSSHVLRKPLDPPPDCFSAPSPLRVKSNDFPPFRIPCAGNQLADGFCILYPSGLLEKHGIQQADWTRFLEDLGISARLAGQGLSAVGSRIPITGFPVRGIFSTRATGAAYDSQFTRSPRDEVQTLISVWNQSAFERRKLRVTLQIKGGVDNRAAIHYIPDSHQV
;
A
#
# COMPACT_ATOMS: atom_id res chain seq x y z
N MET A 1 56.53 -10.07 -28.79
CA MET A 1 55.23 -10.50 -29.35
C MET A 1 54.19 -10.16 -28.29
N SER A 2 53.36 -9.15 -28.55
CA SER A 2 52.41 -8.63 -27.58
C SER A 2 51.03 -9.24 -27.88
N GLU A 3 50.56 -10.14 -27.02
CA GLU A 3 49.25 -10.77 -27.11
C GLU A 3 48.21 -9.81 -26.52
N LEU A 4 47.28 -9.34 -27.36
CA LEU A 4 46.16 -8.49 -26.93
C LEU A 4 45.12 -9.35 -26.18
N PRO A 5 44.57 -8.88 -25.05
CA PRO A 5 43.49 -9.59 -24.38
C PRO A 5 42.21 -9.58 -25.23
N PRO A 6 41.38 -10.64 -25.15
CA PRO A 6 40.15 -10.75 -25.94
C PRO A 6 39.14 -9.64 -25.59
N PRO A 7 38.29 -9.22 -26.55
CA PRO A 7 37.29 -8.18 -26.30
C PRO A 7 36.28 -8.67 -25.27
N TYR A 8 36.18 -7.96 -24.15
CA TYR A 8 35.13 -8.13 -23.17
C TYR A 8 33.78 -7.94 -23.86
N THR A 9 33.01 -9.02 -24.03
CA THR A 9 31.58 -8.91 -24.26
C THR A 9 30.96 -8.27 -23.03
N PRO A 10 30.24 -7.13 -23.16
CA PRO A 10 29.47 -6.60 -22.05
C PRO A 10 28.45 -7.66 -21.66
N THR A 11 28.64 -8.18 -20.45
CA THR A 11 27.69 -8.98 -19.68
C THR A 11 26.27 -8.53 -19.98
N SER A 12 25.49 -9.44 -20.56
CA SER A 12 24.03 -9.37 -20.67
C SER A 12 23.47 -8.65 -19.46
N ALA A 13 22.88 -7.48 -19.67
CA ALA A 13 22.04 -6.86 -18.65
C ALA A 13 21.09 -7.94 -18.10
N PRO A 14 20.82 -7.96 -16.78
CA PRO A 14 19.81 -8.86 -16.25
C PRO A 14 18.51 -8.65 -17.05
N PRO A 15 17.76 -9.72 -17.34
CA PRO A 15 16.53 -9.60 -18.09
C PRO A 15 15.68 -8.47 -17.50
N ILE A 16 15.23 -7.56 -18.36
CA ILE A 16 14.33 -6.47 -18.00
C ILE A 16 13.04 -7.15 -17.53
N TRP A 17 12.93 -7.35 -16.22
CA TRP A 17 11.71 -7.80 -15.62
C TRP A 17 10.73 -6.64 -15.67
N GLU A 18 9.67 -6.79 -16.46
CA GLU A 18 8.53 -5.87 -16.46
C GLU A 18 7.29 -6.64 -16.03
N PRO A 19 6.65 -6.26 -14.91
CA PRO A 19 5.39 -6.85 -14.51
C PRO A 19 4.32 -6.52 -15.56
N HIS A 20 3.65 -7.55 -16.07
CA HIS A 20 2.53 -7.38 -16.98
C HIS A 20 1.32 -6.87 -16.19
N PHE A 21 1.06 -5.56 -16.30
CA PHE A 21 -0.07 -4.90 -15.67
C PHE A 21 -1.32 -5.01 -16.55
N ILE A 22 -2.41 -5.46 -15.93
CA ILE A 22 -3.75 -5.34 -16.47
C ILE A 22 -4.36 -4.06 -15.90
N ASP A 23 -4.82 -3.17 -16.78
CA ASP A 23 -5.58 -1.99 -16.36
C ASP A 23 -7.01 -2.41 -16.02
N LEU A 24 -7.38 -2.29 -14.74
CA LEU A 24 -8.70 -2.63 -14.22
C LEU A 24 -9.54 -1.38 -13.94
N SER A 25 -9.12 -0.19 -14.38
CA SER A 25 -9.89 1.05 -14.22
C SER A 25 -11.30 0.97 -14.79
N GLN A 26 -11.50 0.20 -15.86
CA GLN A 26 -12.81 -0.05 -16.48
C GLN A 26 -13.77 -0.88 -15.61
N TYR A 27 -13.23 -1.69 -14.69
CA TYR A 27 -14.00 -2.51 -13.76
C TYR A 27 -14.16 -1.84 -12.40
N SER A 28 -13.61 -0.63 -12.23
CA SER A 28 -13.79 0.16 -11.03
C SER A 28 -15.24 0.58 -10.93
N SER A 29 -15.96 -0.03 -10.01
CA SER A 29 -17.30 0.41 -9.66
C SER A 29 -17.13 1.56 -8.67
N HIS A 30 -17.60 2.77 -9.01
CA HIS A 30 -17.64 3.94 -8.12
C HIS A 30 -18.64 3.74 -6.97
N VAL A 31 -18.61 2.60 -6.30
CA VAL A 31 -19.49 2.27 -5.18
C VAL A 31 -19.05 3.14 -4.01
N LEU A 32 -19.99 3.94 -3.52
CA LEU A 32 -19.85 4.67 -2.26
C LEU A 32 -19.84 3.65 -1.12
N ARG A 33 -18.66 3.07 -0.85
CA ARG A 33 -18.44 2.10 0.21
C ARG A 33 -17.54 2.70 1.27
N LYS A 34 -17.77 2.32 2.52
CA LYS A 34 -16.87 2.67 3.62
C LYS A 34 -15.66 1.72 3.56
N PRO A 35 -14.42 2.23 3.64
CA PRO A 35 -13.25 1.36 3.66
C PRO A 35 -13.36 0.31 4.75
N LEU A 36 -13.01 -0.94 4.41
CA LEU A 36 -13.10 -2.12 5.29
C LEU A 36 -14.52 -2.56 5.71
N ASP A 37 -15.58 -2.02 5.10
CA ASP A 37 -16.98 -2.40 5.40
C ASP A 37 -17.75 -2.79 4.12
N PRO A 38 -18.14 -4.07 3.94
CA PRO A 38 -17.82 -5.24 4.78
C PRO A 38 -16.31 -5.55 4.78
N PRO A 39 -15.76 -6.38 5.67
CA PRO A 39 -14.35 -6.76 5.58
C PRO A 39 -14.02 -7.40 4.20
N PRO A 40 -12.84 -7.16 3.60
CA PRO A 40 -12.42 -7.83 2.39
C PRO A 40 -12.39 -9.36 2.55
N ASP A 41 -12.83 -10.10 1.54
CA ASP A 41 -12.90 -11.57 1.59
C ASP A 41 -11.51 -12.20 1.83
N CYS A 42 -10.46 -11.59 1.27
CA CYS A 42 -9.08 -12.00 1.51
C CYS A 42 -8.60 -11.88 2.96
N PHE A 43 -9.34 -11.18 3.85
CA PHE A 43 -9.02 -11.10 5.28
C PHE A 43 -9.35 -12.42 5.99
N SER A 44 -10.39 -13.12 5.54
CA SER A 44 -10.78 -14.42 6.10
C SER A 44 -10.19 -15.61 5.33
N ALA A 45 -9.70 -15.37 4.10
CA ALA A 45 -9.12 -16.43 3.29
C ALA A 45 -7.81 -17.00 3.91
N PRO A 46 -7.60 -18.33 3.84
CA PRO A 46 -6.37 -18.96 4.30
C PRO A 46 -5.19 -18.55 3.43
N SER A 47 -4.01 -18.43 4.04
CA SER A 47 -2.77 -18.22 3.29
C SER A 47 -2.46 -19.43 2.42
N PRO A 48 -2.01 -19.26 1.16
CA PRO A 48 -1.58 -20.40 0.35
C PRO A 48 -0.35 -21.07 0.98
N LEU A 49 -0.31 -22.40 0.95
CA LEU A 49 0.65 -23.21 1.71
C LEU A 49 2.10 -23.14 1.20
N ARG A 50 2.34 -22.66 -0.02
CA ARG A 50 3.65 -22.74 -0.71
C ARG A 50 4.04 -21.44 -1.41
N VAL A 51 3.96 -20.34 -0.70
CA VAL A 51 4.31 -19.02 -1.22
C VAL A 51 5.75 -18.68 -0.86
N LYS A 52 6.58 -18.31 -1.84
CA LYS A 52 7.94 -17.84 -1.56
C LYS A 52 7.94 -16.32 -1.48
N SER A 53 8.74 -15.79 -0.57
CA SER A 53 8.71 -14.37 -0.26
C SER A 53 9.50 -13.49 -1.23
N ASN A 54 10.14 -14.05 -2.26
CA ASN A 54 10.94 -13.35 -3.28
C ASN A 54 10.58 -13.82 -4.70
N ASP A 55 9.31 -14.14 -4.96
CA ASP A 55 8.89 -14.64 -6.27
C ASP A 55 8.97 -13.60 -7.40
N PHE A 56 9.03 -12.30 -7.06
CA PHE A 56 9.18 -11.22 -8.03
C PHE A 56 9.81 -9.96 -7.39
N PRO A 57 10.48 -9.09 -8.18
CA PRO A 57 11.01 -7.81 -7.72
C PRO A 57 9.93 -6.84 -7.22
N PRO A 58 10.29 -5.87 -6.34
CA PRO A 58 9.44 -4.74 -6.00
C PRO A 58 8.89 -4.00 -7.23
N PHE A 59 7.61 -3.61 -7.19
CA PHE A 59 7.01 -2.73 -8.21
C PHE A 59 6.30 -1.54 -7.57
N ARG A 60 5.93 -0.57 -8.42
CA ARG A 60 5.26 0.65 -8.02
C ARG A 60 3.93 0.84 -8.74
N ILE A 61 2.92 1.29 -8.01
CA ILE A 61 1.65 1.79 -8.57
C ILE A 61 1.61 3.31 -8.44
N PRO A 62 1.50 4.06 -9.54
CA PRO A 62 1.42 5.51 -9.49
C PRO A 62 0.06 6.00 -8.98
N CYS A 63 0.05 7.18 -8.35
CA CYS A 63 -1.19 7.94 -8.17
C CYS A 63 -1.81 8.30 -9.52
N ALA A 64 -3.14 8.32 -9.57
CA ALA A 64 -3.90 8.72 -10.75
C ALA A 64 -3.79 10.22 -11.03
N GLY A 65 -3.53 11.03 -9.98
CA GLY A 65 -3.37 12.48 -10.07
C GLY A 65 -2.20 13.01 -9.24
N ASN A 66 -2.31 14.27 -8.85
CA ASN A 66 -1.27 14.99 -8.11
C ASN A 66 -1.47 14.91 -6.59
N GLN A 67 -2.65 14.49 -6.15
CA GLN A 67 -2.99 14.34 -4.73
C GLN A 67 -3.36 12.89 -4.41
N LEU A 68 -3.15 12.49 -3.16
CA LEU A 68 -3.61 11.17 -2.67
C LEU A 68 -5.14 11.01 -2.82
N ALA A 69 -5.89 12.11 -2.71
CA ALA A 69 -7.34 12.13 -2.89
C ALA A 69 -7.76 11.78 -4.32
N ASP A 70 -6.91 11.99 -5.32
CA ASP A 70 -7.17 11.59 -6.71
C ASP A 70 -7.18 10.06 -6.86
N GLY A 71 -6.55 9.35 -5.91
CA GLY A 71 -6.47 7.90 -5.87
C GLY A 71 -5.26 7.34 -6.60
N PHE A 72 -5.30 6.04 -6.88
CA PHE A 72 -4.22 5.29 -7.52
C PHE A 72 -4.70 4.66 -8.82
N CYS A 73 -3.79 4.52 -9.78
CA CYS A 73 -4.10 3.75 -10.99
C CYS A 73 -4.38 2.30 -10.62
N ILE A 74 -5.52 1.76 -11.08
CA ILE A 74 -5.94 0.39 -10.74
C ILE A 74 -5.23 -0.59 -11.69
N LEU A 75 -3.94 -0.77 -11.46
CA LEU A 75 -3.08 -1.63 -12.25
C LEU A 75 -2.85 -2.93 -11.50
N TYR A 76 -3.22 -4.05 -12.10
CA TYR A 76 -3.06 -5.37 -11.52
C TYR A 76 -1.89 -6.14 -12.16
N PRO A 77 -0.84 -6.47 -11.40
CA PRO A 77 0.27 -7.28 -11.90
C PRO A 77 -0.14 -8.76 -12.03
N SER A 78 -0.61 -9.13 -13.21
CA SER A 78 -1.09 -10.48 -13.53
C SER A 78 -0.02 -11.55 -13.32
N GLY A 79 -0.43 -12.73 -12.84
CA GLY A 79 0.46 -13.87 -12.59
C GLY A 79 1.45 -13.70 -11.42
N LEU A 80 1.48 -12.54 -10.76
CA LEU A 80 2.29 -12.29 -9.57
C LEU A 80 1.45 -12.42 -8.30
N LEU A 81 0.45 -11.55 -8.12
CA LEU A 81 -0.38 -11.52 -6.91
C LEU A 81 -1.26 -12.77 -6.73
N GLU A 82 -1.67 -13.40 -7.84
CA GLU A 82 -2.50 -14.62 -7.83
C GLU A 82 -1.81 -15.78 -7.12
N LYS A 83 -0.48 -15.91 -7.29
CA LYS A 83 0.32 -16.95 -6.63
C LYS A 83 0.33 -16.81 -5.11
N HIS A 84 0.18 -15.58 -4.64
CA HIS A 84 0.10 -15.25 -3.22
C HIS A 84 -1.35 -15.29 -2.71
N GLY A 85 -2.33 -15.62 -3.55
CA GLY A 85 -3.74 -15.68 -3.16
C GLY A 85 -4.37 -14.31 -2.93
N ILE A 86 -3.88 -13.29 -3.66
CA ILE A 86 -4.53 -11.98 -3.80
C ILE A 86 -5.18 -11.96 -5.18
N GLN A 87 -6.50 -11.82 -5.24
CA GLN A 87 -7.22 -11.77 -6.50
C GLN A 87 -7.29 -10.35 -7.06
N GLN A 88 -7.66 -10.24 -8.33
CA GLN A 88 -7.93 -8.96 -9.00
C GLN A 88 -8.93 -8.11 -8.22
N ALA A 89 -10.03 -8.72 -7.76
CA ALA A 89 -11.07 -8.05 -6.99
C ALA A 89 -10.52 -7.48 -5.66
N ASP A 90 -9.72 -8.25 -4.93
CA ASP A 90 -9.10 -7.80 -3.67
C ASP A 90 -8.15 -6.62 -3.90
N TRP A 91 -7.35 -6.70 -4.97
CA TRP A 91 -6.39 -5.65 -5.31
C TRP A 91 -7.06 -4.36 -5.75
N THR A 92 -8.05 -4.46 -6.63
CA THR A 92 -8.89 -3.31 -7.02
C THR A 92 -9.54 -2.68 -5.80
N ARG A 93 -10.10 -3.53 -4.93
CA ARG A 93 -10.76 -3.08 -3.70
C ARG A 93 -9.82 -2.29 -2.80
N PHE A 94 -8.60 -2.80 -2.61
CA PHE A 94 -7.53 -2.16 -1.84
C PHE A 94 -7.19 -0.77 -2.40
N LEU A 95 -6.89 -0.66 -3.71
CA LEU A 95 -6.50 0.61 -4.31
C LEU A 95 -7.60 1.67 -4.26
N GLU A 96 -8.86 1.26 -4.47
CA GLU A 96 -10.02 2.12 -4.31
C GLU A 96 -10.22 2.56 -2.85
N ASP A 97 -10.04 1.67 -1.87
CA ASP A 97 -10.16 2.00 -0.44
C ASP A 97 -9.13 3.06 -0.01
N LEU A 98 -7.93 3.05 -0.59
CA LEU A 98 -6.92 4.08 -0.35
C LEU A 98 -7.38 5.44 -0.89
N GLY A 99 -7.94 5.49 -2.10
CA GLY A 99 -8.47 6.72 -2.68
C GLY A 99 -9.65 7.27 -1.87
N ILE A 100 -10.59 6.41 -1.48
CA ILE A 100 -11.73 6.80 -0.62
C ILE A 100 -11.23 7.32 0.73
N SER A 101 -10.28 6.63 1.36
CA SER A 101 -9.72 7.04 2.65
C SER A 101 -9.01 8.39 2.58
N ALA A 102 -8.24 8.62 1.51
CA ALA A 102 -7.58 9.91 1.29
C ALA A 102 -8.58 11.05 1.10
N ARG A 103 -9.68 10.83 0.36
CA ARG A 103 -10.75 11.82 0.17
C ARG A 103 -11.47 12.13 1.47
N LEU A 104 -11.84 11.10 2.23
CA LEU A 104 -12.50 11.25 3.53
C LEU A 104 -11.62 12.04 4.50
N ALA A 105 -10.32 11.71 4.56
CA ALA A 105 -9.37 12.45 5.38
C ALA A 105 -9.23 13.92 4.95
N GLY A 106 -9.26 14.21 3.64
CA GLY A 106 -9.27 15.58 3.12
C GLY A 106 -10.53 16.37 3.51
N GLN A 107 -11.63 15.67 3.79
CA GLN A 107 -12.87 16.23 4.33
C GLN A 107 -12.90 16.25 5.87
N GLY A 108 -11.82 15.82 6.54
CA GLY A 108 -11.72 15.72 7.99
C GLY A 108 -12.43 14.51 8.59
N LEU A 109 -12.85 13.54 7.78
CA LEU A 109 -13.50 12.31 8.21
C LEU A 109 -12.50 11.15 8.26
N SER A 110 -12.49 10.39 9.36
CA SER A 110 -11.66 9.19 9.47
C SER A 110 -12.35 7.97 8.85
N ALA A 111 -11.79 7.45 7.77
CA ALA A 111 -12.29 6.25 7.09
C ALA A 111 -12.10 4.98 7.93
N VAL A 112 -11.03 4.94 8.72
CA VAL A 112 -10.65 3.80 9.58
C VAL A 112 -11.22 3.94 11.00
N GLY A 113 -11.86 5.07 11.30
CA GLY A 113 -12.40 5.46 12.60
C GLY A 113 -13.26 4.39 13.28
N SER A 114 -12.85 4.05 14.52
CA SER A 114 -13.39 3.07 15.49
C SER A 114 -12.81 1.64 15.48
N ARG A 115 -12.16 1.17 14.40
CA ARG A 115 -11.76 -0.26 14.31
C ARG A 115 -10.29 -0.58 14.64
N ILE A 116 -9.46 0.42 14.94
CA ILE A 116 -8.09 0.18 15.41
C ILE A 116 -8.04 0.52 16.90
N PRO A 117 -7.74 -0.45 17.80
CA PRO A 117 -7.37 -0.13 19.16
C PRO A 117 -6.18 0.82 19.08
N ILE A 118 -6.34 2.04 19.60
CA ILE A 118 -5.23 2.97 19.75
C ILE A 118 -4.24 2.26 20.68
N THR A 119 -3.21 1.62 20.12
CA THR A 119 -2.05 1.20 20.87
C THR A 119 -1.33 2.48 21.25
N GLY A 120 -1.79 3.07 22.35
CA GLY A 120 -1.13 4.19 22.98
C GLY A 120 0.30 3.78 23.25
N PHE A 121 1.25 4.42 22.58
CA PHE A 121 2.64 4.37 22.99
C PHE A 121 2.68 4.77 24.48
N PRO A 122 3.37 4.00 25.35
CA PRO A 122 3.44 4.32 26.77
C PRO A 122 4.32 5.56 26.95
N VAL A 123 3.73 6.74 26.81
CA VAL A 123 4.36 7.99 27.23
C VAL A 123 4.25 8.05 28.74
N ARG A 124 5.29 7.52 29.40
CA ARG A 124 5.56 7.71 30.82
C ARG A 124 5.94 9.19 31.01
N GLY A 125 5.03 10.02 31.51
CA GLY A 125 5.35 11.44 31.72
C GLY A 125 4.18 12.33 32.12
N ILE A 126 3.71 12.19 33.35
CA ILE A 126 3.41 13.23 34.34
C ILE A 126 2.96 14.64 33.84
N PHE A 127 1.76 15.03 34.30
CA PHE A 127 1.11 16.36 34.39
C PHE A 127 0.68 17.10 33.11
N SER A 128 -0.64 17.26 32.91
CA SER A 128 -1.36 18.50 33.27
C SER A 128 -2.86 18.39 33.02
N THR A 129 -3.63 18.75 34.04
CA THR A 129 -5.06 18.98 33.99
C THR A 129 -5.36 20.31 33.30
N ARG A 130 -6.46 20.34 32.54
CA ARG A 130 -7.25 21.53 32.13
C ARG A 130 -6.82 22.26 30.83
N ALA A 131 -7.44 21.85 29.71
CA ALA A 131 -7.83 22.74 28.62
C ALA A 131 -8.99 22.13 27.81
N THR A 132 -10.22 22.57 28.14
CA THR A 132 -11.28 22.97 27.21
C THR A 132 -11.30 22.36 25.79
N GLY A 133 -12.13 21.33 25.61
CA GLY A 133 -13.25 21.24 24.64
C GLY A 133 -13.05 21.42 23.12
N ALA A 134 -11.96 22.00 22.63
CA ALA A 134 -11.73 22.24 21.20
C ALA A 134 -10.44 21.57 20.68
N ALA A 135 -9.53 21.16 21.56
CA ALA A 135 -8.30 20.45 21.21
C ALA A 135 -8.49 18.94 21.01
N TYR A 136 -9.69 18.41 21.27
CA TYR A 136 -9.98 16.98 21.11
C TYR A 136 -10.24 16.59 19.65
N ASP A 137 -10.83 17.46 18.83
CA ASP A 137 -11.17 17.12 17.43
C ASP A 137 -9.96 17.17 16.49
N SER A 138 -8.98 18.04 16.74
CA SER A 138 -7.79 18.13 15.90
C SER A 138 -6.89 16.89 16.00
N GLN A 139 -7.07 16.06 17.02
CA GLN A 139 -6.42 14.75 17.14
C GLN A 139 -7.11 13.65 16.33
N PHE A 140 -8.37 13.87 15.91
CA PHE A 140 -9.12 12.95 15.03
C PHE A 140 -9.00 13.33 13.56
N THR A 141 -8.65 14.58 13.24
CA THR A 141 -8.36 15.01 11.87
C THR A 141 -6.98 14.53 11.45
N ARG A 142 -6.88 13.27 11.02
CA ARG A 142 -5.65 12.71 10.46
C ARG A 142 -5.41 13.27 9.07
N SER A 143 -4.14 13.49 8.72
CA SER A 143 -3.80 13.88 7.36
C SER A 143 -4.19 12.76 6.37
N PRO A 144 -4.51 13.07 5.10
CA PRO A 144 -4.78 12.04 4.09
C PRO A 144 -3.68 11.00 3.97
N ARG A 145 -2.43 11.41 4.18
CA ARG A 145 -1.29 10.51 4.22
C ARG A 145 -1.38 9.52 5.38
N ASP A 146 -1.67 10.01 6.58
CA ASP A 146 -1.71 9.17 7.79
C ASP A 146 -2.86 8.18 7.74
N GLU A 147 -4.02 8.57 7.19
CA GLU A 147 -5.15 7.65 6.99
C GLU A 147 -4.83 6.57 5.95
N VAL A 148 -4.24 6.94 4.81
CA VAL A 148 -3.80 5.98 3.80
C VAL A 148 -2.75 5.03 4.38
N GLN A 149 -1.77 5.54 5.12
CA GLN A 149 -0.74 4.72 5.78
C GLN A 149 -1.34 3.77 6.82
N THR A 150 -2.32 4.24 7.58
CA THR A 150 -3.05 3.44 8.56
C THR A 150 -3.82 2.31 7.86
N LEU A 151 -4.54 2.62 6.78
CA LEU A 151 -5.27 1.63 6.01
C LEU A 151 -4.32 0.59 5.39
N ILE A 152 -3.19 1.01 4.83
CA ILE A 152 -2.14 0.10 4.35
C ILE A 152 -1.66 -0.82 5.46
N SER A 153 -1.48 -0.31 6.68
CA SER A 153 -1.05 -1.12 7.83
C SER A 153 -2.08 -2.19 8.19
N VAL A 154 -3.38 -1.85 8.17
CA VAL A 154 -4.45 -2.83 8.37
C VAL A 154 -4.45 -3.91 7.29
N TRP A 155 -4.33 -3.53 6.02
CA TRP A 155 -4.27 -4.48 4.90
C TRP A 155 -3.01 -5.36 4.95
N ASN A 156 -1.86 -4.81 5.34
CA ASN A 156 -0.64 -5.57 5.52
C ASN A 156 -0.80 -6.65 6.59
N GLN A 157 -1.20 -6.24 7.81
CA GLN A 157 -1.38 -7.15 8.93
C GLN A 157 -2.48 -8.19 8.64
N SER A 158 -3.57 -7.74 8.02
CA SER A 158 -4.75 -8.59 7.82
C SER A 158 -4.61 -9.50 6.61
N ALA A 159 -3.89 -9.13 5.54
CA ALA A 159 -3.88 -9.90 4.30
C ALA A 159 -2.49 -10.11 3.70
N PHE A 160 -1.68 -9.07 3.53
CA PHE A 160 -0.46 -9.16 2.72
C PHE A 160 0.68 -9.88 3.44
N GLU A 161 0.94 -9.59 4.72
CA GLU A 161 2.07 -10.17 5.46
C GLU A 161 1.90 -11.68 5.64
N ARG A 162 0.66 -12.14 5.87
CA ARG A 162 0.32 -13.57 5.92
C ARG A 162 0.60 -14.30 4.60
N ARG A 163 0.76 -13.56 3.50
CA ARG A 163 1.05 -14.05 2.15
C ARG A 163 2.47 -13.69 1.69
N LYS A 164 3.35 -13.25 2.60
CA LYS A 164 4.75 -12.85 2.34
C LYS A 164 4.90 -11.61 1.46
N LEU A 165 3.92 -10.71 1.58
CA LEU A 165 3.83 -9.48 0.81
C LEU A 165 3.78 -8.29 1.74
N ARG A 166 4.38 -7.17 1.34
CA ARG A 166 4.27 -5.92 2.08
C ARG A 166 4.07 -4.75 1.15
N VAL A 167 3.10 -3.92 1.49
CA VAL A 167 2.76 -2.72 0.74
C VAL A 167 3.19 -1.50 1.55
N THR A 168 3.82 -0.52 0.89
CA THR A 168 4.28 0.71 1.53
C THR A 168 3.92 1.93 0.69
N LEU A 169 3.62 3.05 1.32
CA LEU A 169 3.43 4.32 0.62
C LEU A 169 4.79 5.01 0.45
N GLN A 170 5.16 5.33 -0.79
CA GLN A 170 6.32 6.16 -1.11
C GLN A 170 5.86 7.50 -1.69
N ILE A 171 6.25 8.60 -1.05
CA ILE A 171 6.03 9.95 -1.57
C ILE A 171 7.37 10.42 -2.10
N LYS A 172 7.48 10.62 -3.41
CA LYS A 172 8.71 11.18 -3.99
C LYS A 172 8.70 12.69 -3.73
N GLY A 173 9.51 13.15 -2.78
CA GLY A 173 9.74 14.57 -2.51
C GLY A 173 10.60 15.18 -3.63
N GLY A 174 9.96 15.59 -4.72
CA GLY A 174 10.55 16.32 -5.83
C GLY A 174 9.52 17.27 -6.43
N VAL A 175 9.90 18.08 -7.43
CA VAL A 175 9.03 19.09 -8.07
C VAL A 175 7.67 18.50 -8.51
N ASP A 176 7.66 17.21 -8.86
CA ASP A 176 6.45 16.41 -9.00
C ASP A 176 6.20 15.58 -7.73
N ASN A 177 5.33 16.06 -6.83
CA ASN A 177 4.87 15.35 -5.63
C ASN A 177 3.97 14.15 -6.01
N ARG A 178 4.51 13.18 -6.76
CA ARG A 178 3.79 11.95 -7.10
C ARG A 178 3.98 10.94 -5.97
N ALA A 179 2.88 10.61 -5.31
CA ALA A 179 2.84 9.45 -4.44
C ALA A 179 2.73 8.17 -5.27
N ALA A 180 3.37 7.12 -4.81
CA ALA A 180 3.33 5.80 -5.41
C ALA A 180 3.29 4.75 -4.30
N ILE A 181 2.55 3.67 -4.54
CA ILE A 181 2.59 2.51 -3.67
C ILE A 181 3.78 1.67 -4.08
N HIS A 182 4.68 1.36 -3.16
CA HIS A 182 5.82 0.48 -3.38
C HIS A 182 5.58 -0.85 -2.71
N TYR A 183 5.70 -1.90 -3.50
CA TYR A 183 5.50 -3.26 -3.08
C TYR A 183 6.83 -3.92 -2.76
N ILE A 184 6.98 -4.52 -1.58
CA ILE A 184 8.21 -5.17 -1.15
C ILE A 184 7.91 -6.65 -0.85
N PRO A 185 8.56 -7.59 -1.55
CA PRO A 185 8.56 -9.00 -1.16
C PRO A 185 9.23 -9.15 0.21
N ASP A 186 8.61 -9.85 1.15
CA ASP A 186 9.12 -9.98 2.52
C ASP A 186 10.43 -10.79 2.55
N SER A 187 11.56 -10.09 2.39
CA SER A 187 12.87 -10.68 2.54
C SER A 187 13.15 -10.76 4.03
N HIS A 188 13.19 -11.99 4.58
CA HIS A 188 13.62 -12.27 5.94
C HIS A 188 14.81 -11.37 6.31
N GLN A 189 14.59 -10.39 7.19
CA GLN A 189 15.70 -9.88 7.99
C GLN A 189 16.11 -11.00 8.92
N VAL A 190 17.40 -11.33 8.82
CA VAL A 190 18.22 -12.28 9.58
C VAL A 190 17.67 -12.61 10.97
#